data_AF-A0A7Y2JP69-F1
#
_entry.id   AF-A0A7Y2JP69-F1
#
_cell.length_a   1.000
_cell.length_b   1.000
_cell.length_c   1.000
_cell.angle_alpha   90.00
_cell.angle_beta   90.00
_cell.angle_gamma   90.00
#
_symmetry.space_group_name_H-M   'P 1'
#
loop_
_entity.id
_entity.type
_entity.pdbx_description
1 polymer ?
#
loop_
_entity_poly.entity_id
_entity_poly.type
_entity_poly.pdbx_seq_one_letter_code
_entity_poly.pdbx_strand_id
1 'polypeptide(L)'
;MDYSLVVSNPPHAEVDAVKAAEVLQLAPAEARIKANYPAPEIWLAASSRDQLDAASKQLGEAGLNTSTLAATDLLGVPKQARATNFEFTDTHLAATVDSAVLELPYDLPGQLIYCKPPDKLADGRTKSTTASWVGKPSSSAMLGALSAAPKMESEADESELAFLDLFALVGGEERRITFVEGTVDFATRDPQQIRARLAKFVKDCENRFTHITCDRRMENLRVRRRTMVSTLDEMADRRKLLSYGSRALHMLLEGVSTDLTGVTQSELCARLSYLMARAS
;
A
#
# COMPACT_ATOMS: atom_id res chain seq x y z
N MET A 1 22.28 0.78 -3.21
CA MET A 1 22.70 2.00 -2.49
C MET A 1 21.85 2.13 -1.25
N ASP A 2 22.38 2.62 -0.13
CA ASP A 2 21.58 2.79 1.09
C ASP A 2 20.85 4.13 1.03
N TYR A 3 19.53 4.08 0.92
CA TYR A 3 18.66 5.25 0.92
C TYR A 3 17.90 5.30 2.23
N SER A 4 17.77 6.49 2.82
CA SER A 4 16.73 6.77 3.80
C SER A 4 15.46 7.19 3.07
N LEU A 5 14.31 6.93 3.67
CA LEU A 5 12.97 7.25 3.15
C LEU A 5 12.22 8.10 4.16
N VAL A 6 11.50 9.14 3.69
CA VAL A 6 10.39 9.72 4.46
C VAL A 6 9.10 9.13 3.93
N VAL A 7 8.34 8.50 4.81
CA VAL A 7 7.10 7.79 4.50
C VAL A 7 5.93 8.48 5.20
N SER A 8 4.84 8.69 4.48
CA SER A 8 3.60 9.16 5.11
C SER A 8 2.99 8.09 5.99
N ASN A 9 2.61 8.48 7.19
CA ASN A 9 2.00 7.60 8.19
C ASN A 9 0.61 8.14 8.56
N PRO A 10 -0.36 8.16 7.63
CA PRO A 10 -1.71 8.67 7.94
C PRO A 10 -2.30 7.93 9.16
N PRO A 11 -3.25 8.54 9.90
CA PRO A 11 -3.87 9.84 9.64
C PRO A 11 -2.93 11.02 9.96
N HIS A 12 -3.12 12.11 9.23
CA HIS A 12 -2.45 13.40 9.49
C HIS A 12 -3.37 14.30 10.33
N ALA A 13 -2.80 15.28 11.03
CA ALA A 13 -3.55 16.27 11.80
C ALA A 13 -4.11 17.37 10.88
N GLU A 14 -4.43 18.54 11.41
CA GLU A 14 -4.69 19.72 10.58
C GLU A 14 -3.41 20.11 9.84
N VAL A 15 -3.44 20.02 8.50
CA VAL A 15 -2.23 20.18 7.66
C VAL A 15 -2.08 21.62 7.17
N ASP A 16 -0.95 22.22 7.50
CA ASP A 16 -0.46 23.45 6.85
C ASP A 16 0.11 23.10 5.47
N ALA A 17 -0.76 23.14 4.47
CA ALA A 17 -0.42 22.76 3.11
C ALA A 17 0.65 23.66 2.46
N VAL A 18 0.85 24.89 2.94
CA VAL A 18 1.89 25.80 2.41
C VAL A 18 3.26 25.34 2.91
N LYS A 19 3.40 25.12 4.22
CA LYS A 19 4.66 24.59 4.78
C LYS A 19 5.00 23.21 4.22
N ALA A 20 4.02 22.31 4.15
CA ALA A 20 4.22 20.98 3.57
C ALA A 20 4.68 21.04 2.10
N ALA A 21 4.10 21.97 1.32
CA ALA A 21 4.44 22.16 -0.08
C ALA A 21 5.91 22.58 -0.29
N GLU A 22 6.47 23.41 0.60
CA GLU A 22 7.88 23.82 0.53
C GLU A 22 8.82 22.62 0.66
N VAL A 23 8.57 21.74 1.65
CA VAL A 23 9.40 20.55 1.86
C VAL A 23 9.22 19.53 0.73
N LEU A 24 7.97 19.29 0.31
CA LEU A 24 7.65 18.31 -0.73
C LEU A 24 7.93 18.80 -2.15
N GLN A 25 8.27 20.09 -2.32
CA GLN A 25 8.43 20.77 -3.61
C GLN A 25 7.18 20.67 -4.50
N LEU A 26 6.01 20.85 -3.90
CA LEU A 26 4.70 20.75 -4.55
C LEU A 26 3.98 22.10 -4.53
N ALA A 27 2.91 22.24 -5.32
CA ALA A 27 1.95 23.30 -5.04
C ALA A 27 1.17 23.01 -3.75
N PRO A 28 0.73 24.01 -2.96
CA PRO A 28 -0.07 23.78 -1.75
C PRO A 28 -1.33 22.95 -1.98
N ALA A 29 -2.00 23.12 -3.13
CA ALA A 29 -3.15 22.31 -3.50
C ALA A 29 -2.79 20.81 -3.65
N GLU A 30 -1.61 20.51 -4.19
CA GLU A 30 -1.12 19.13 -4.38
C GLU A 30 -0.68 18.52 -3.06
N ALA A 31 0.01 19.29 -2.21
CA ALA A 31 0.36 18.86 -0.85
C ALA A 31 -0.89 18.50 -0.04
N ARG A 32 -1.95 19.32 -0.11
CA ARG A 32 -3.24 19.02 0.53
C ARG A 32 -3.86 17.72 0.00
N ILE A 33 -3.84 17.52 -1.31
CA ILE A 33 -4.37 16.31 -1.93
C ILE A 33 -3.57 15.08 -1.48
N LYS A 34 -2.23 15.17 -1.47
CA LYS A 34 -1.32 14.09 -1.07
C LYS A 34 -1.47 13.74 0.41
N ALA A 35 -1.63 14.74 1.28
CA ALA A 35 -1.90 14.57 2.69
C ALA A 35 -3.27 13.93 2.99
N ASN A 36 -4.25 14.05 2.09
CA ASN A 36 -5.54 13.37 2.25
C ASN A 36 -5.51 11.92 1.75
N TYR A 37 -4.37 11.42 1.28
CA TYR A 37 -4.26 10.03 0.86
C TYR A 37 -4.21 9.11 2.09
N PRO A 38 -5.11 8.12 2.20
CA PRO A 38 -5.32 7.40 3.45
C PRO A 38 -4.28 6.31 3.74
N ALA A 39 -3.46 5.94 2.75
CA ALA A 39 -2.50 4.85 2.87
C ALA A 39 -1.05 5.35 2.90
N PRO A 40 -0.12 4.58 3.49
CA PRO A 40 1.29 4.94 3.51
C PRO A 40 1.89 5.06 2.11
N GLU A 41 2.73 6.08 1.90
CA GLU A 41 3.42 6.32 0.63
C GLU A 41 4.80 6.89 0.91
N ILE A 42 5.79 6.49 0.10
CA ILE A 42 7.12 7.10 0.13
C ILE A 42 7.01 8.49 -0.47
N TRP A 43 7.42 9.52 0.27
CA TRP A 43 7.34 10.90 -0.18
C TRP A 43 8.70 11.46 -0.58
N LEU A 44 9.73 11.15 0.17
CA LEU A 44 11.11 11.60 -0.08
C LEU A 44 12.07 10.41 0.07
N ALA A 45 13.17 10.45 -0.68
CA ALA A 45 14.28 9.51 -0.56
C ALA A 45 15.61 10.24 -0.79
N ALA A 46 16.61 9.95 0.03
CA ALA A 46 17.95 10.52 -0.09
C ALA A 46 18.97 9.57 0.54
N SER A 47 20.24 9.67 0.13
CA SER A 47 21.34 8.92 0.74
C SER A 47 21.77 9.48 2.10
N SER A 48 21.40 10.73 2.42
CA SER A 48 21.68 11.36 3.71
C SER A 48 20.47 11.21 4.64
N ARG A 49 20.64 10.47 5.74
CA ARG A 49 19.61 10.31 6.78
C ARG A 49 19.30 11.63 7.47
N ASP A 50 20.31 12.41 7.84
CA ASP A 50 20.15 13.70 8.52
C ASP A 50 19.27 14.67 7.72
N GLN A 51 19.42 14.69 6.40
CA GLN A 51 18.59 15.49 5.51
C GLN A 51 17.11 15.08 5.59
N LEU A 52 16.83 13.76 5.64
CA LEU A 52 15.47 13.26 5.70
C LEU A 52 14.84 13.35 7.10
N ASP A 53 15.63 13.23 8.16
CA ASP A 53 15.15 13.47 9.52
C ASP A 53 14.78 14.95 9.71
N ALA A 54 15.55 15.87 9.13
CA ALA A 54 15.19 17.28 9.07
C ALA A 54 13.90 17.53 8.28
N ALA A 55 13.76 16.91 7.10
CA ALA A 55 12.55 17.01 6.29
C ALA A 55 11.32 16.43 7.00
N SER A 56 11.46 15.25 7.63
CA SER A 56 10.40 14.60 8.42
C SER A 56 9.96 15.48 9.59
N LYS A 57 10.91 16.11 10.30
CA LYS A 57 10.60 17.09 11.35
C LYS A 57 9.80 18.28 10.82
N GLN A 58 10.23 18.88 9.70
CA GLN A 58 9.52 20.01 9.07
C GLN A 58 8.10 19.63 8.61
N LEU A 59 7.92 18.41 8.09
CA LEU A 59 6.60 17.87 7.74
C LEU A 59 5.73 17.68 9.00
N GLY A 60 6.31 17.20 10.11
CA GLY A 60 5.66 17.14 11.41
C GLY A 60 5.19 18.52 11.91
N GLU A 61 6.01 19.55 11.76
CA GLU A 61 5.66 20.95 12.08
C GLU A 61 4.54 21.50 11.17
N ALA A 62 4.35 20.92 9.99
CA ALA A 62 3.23 21.20 9.08
C ALA A 62 1.97 20.34 9.37
N GLY A 63 1.97 19.54 10.43
CA GLY A 63 0.84 18.69 10.84
C GLY A 63 0.80 17.31 10.17
N LEU A 64 1.86 16.91 9.47
CA LEU A 64 1.93 15.62 8.79
C LEU A 64 2.58 14.57 9.68
N ASN A 65 1.86 13.48 9.95
CA ASN A 65 2.45 12.26 10.51
C ASN A 65 3.32 11.54 9.47
N THR A 66 4.63 11.51 9.70
CA THR A 66 5.62 10.86 8.84
C THR A 66 6.60 10.01 9.65
N SER A 67 7.16 8.99 9.02
CA SER A 67 8.20 8.13 9.60
C SER A 67 9.43 8.13 8.70
N THR A 68 10.63 8.08 9.29
CA THR A 68 11.87 7.82 8.55
C THR A 68 12.21 6.34 8.61
N LEU A 69 12.47 5.71 7.47
CA LEU A 69 12.86 4.29 7.37
C LEU A 69 14.13 4.14 6.52
N ALA A 70 14.90 3.06 6.72
CA ALA A 70 15.91 2.68 5.73
C ALA A 70 15.19 1.97 4.56
N ALA A 71 15.62 2.25 3.32
CA ALA A 71 15.01 1.61 2.16
C ALA A 71 15.25 0.10 2.14
N THR A 72 16.35 -0.34 2.74
CA THR A 72 16.70 -1.76 2.93
C THR A 72 15.75 -2.48 3.89
N ASP A 73 15.05 -1.77 4.78
CA ASP A 73 14.04 -2.35 5.68
C ASP A 73 12.88 -3.00 4.88
N LEU A 74 12.59 -2.49 3.68
CA LEU A 74 11.59 -3.07 2.77
C LEU A 74 11.92 -4.51 2.34
N LEU A 75 13.21 -4.89 2.39
CA LEU A 75 13.69 -6.25 2.07
C LEU A 75 13.57 -7.19 3.28
N GLY A 76 13.61 -6.63 4.50
CA GLY A 76 13.43 -7.38 5.73
C GLY A 76 11.99 -7.78 6.01
N VAL A 77 11.02 -7.19 5.29
CA VAL A 77 9.61 -7.58 5.43
C VAL A 77 9.39 -8.97 4.82
N PRO A 78 8.84 -9.95 5.57
CA PRO A 78 8.60 -11.29 5.06
C PRO A 78 7.76 -11.30 3.78
N LYS A 79 8.14 -12.16 2.83
CA LYS A 79 7.38 -12.35 1.59
C LYS A 79 5.99 -12.91 1.92
N GLN A 80 5.00 -12.54 1.10
CA GLN A 80 3.64 -13.05 1.24
C GLN A 80 3.62 -14.58 1.08
N ALA A 81 3.05 -15.26 2.07
CA ALA A 81 2.70 -16.67 1.97
C ALA A 81 1.17 -16.78 1.93
N ARG A 82 0.62 -17.09 0.76
CA ARG A 82 -0.84 -17.07 0.53
C ARG A 82 -1.49 -18.28 1.21
N ALA A 83 -2.46 -18.02 2.09
CA ALA A 83 -3.28 -19.06 2.66
C ALA A 83 -4.31 -19.55 1.63
N THR A 84 -4.52 -20.87 1.57
CA THR A 84 -5.54 -21.49 0.70
C THR A 84 -6.77 -21.93 1.49
N ASN A 85 -6.60 -22.22 2.78
CA ASN A 85 -7.66 -22.60 3.69
C ASN A 85 -7.36 -22.09 5.11
N PHE A 86 -8.38 -22.01 5.96
CA PHE A 86 -8.20 -21.73 7.38
C PHE A 86 -9.31 -22.31 8.25
N GLU A 87 -9.01 -22.47 9.53
CA GLU A 87 -9.96 -22.86 10.56
C GLU A 87 -9.63 -22.12 11.86
N PHE A 88 -10.65 -21.54 12.48
CA PHE A 88 -10.53 -21.04 13.85
C PHE A 88 -10.88 -22.17 14.81
N THR A 89 -9.91 -22.55 15.65
CA THR A 89 -10.14 -23.46 16.77
C THR A 89 -10.38 -22.67 18.06
N ASP A 90 -10.50 -23.37 19.18
CA ASP A 90 -10.61 -22.74 20.49
C ASP A 90 -9.31 -22.03 20.93
N THR A 91 -8.15 -22.41 20.38
CA THR A 91 -6.84 -21.93 20.87
C THR A 91 -5.99 -21.23 19.81
N HIS A 92 -6.26 -21.45 18.52
CA HIS A 92 -5.43 -20.91 17.44
C HIS A 92 -6.20 -20.77 16.12
N LEU A 93 -5.64 -19.99 15.20
CA LEU A 93 -5.98 -20.00 13.79
C LEU A 93 -5.08 -21.01 13.08
N ALA A 94 -5.65 -22.06 12.49
CA ALA A 94 -4.94 -22.95 11.58
C ALA A 94 -5.08 -22.41 10.15
N ALA A 95 -3.97 -22.22 9.44
CA ALA A 95 -3.97 -21.73 8.05
C ALA A 95 -3.13 -22.67 7.17
N THR A 96 -3.67 -23.08 6.02
CA THR A 96 -2.93 -23.89 5.04
C THR A 96 -2.14 -22.97 4.11
N VAL A 97 -0.81 -23.09 4.13
CA VAL A 97 0.13 -22.33 3.31
C VAL A 97 1.13 -23.31 2.70
N ASP A 98 1.33 -23.25 1.37
CA ASP A 98 2.24 -24.16 0.65
C ASP A 98 2.03 -25.65 0.97
N SER A 99 0.76 -26.06 1.12
CA SER A 99 0.33 -27.41 1.52
C SER A 99 0.68 -27.84 2.96
N ALA A 100 1.27 -26.96 3.78
CA ALA A 100 1.50 -27.17 5.20
C ALA A 100 0.44 -26.43 6.03
N VAL A 101 0.09 -26.96 7.20
CA VAL A 101 -0.76 -26.26 8.18
C VAL A 101 0.14 -25.48 9.13
N LEU A 102 -0.08 -24.16 9.20
CA LEU A 102 0.52 -23.27 10.17
C LEU A 102 -0.49 -22.98 11.27
N GLU A 103 -0.12 -23.27 12.50
CA GLU A 103 -0.92 -22.96 13.68
C GLU A 103 -0.47 -21.63 14.28
N LEU A 104 -1.41 -20.71 14.46
CA LEU A 104 -1.18 -19.36 14.96
C LEU A 104 -1.95 -19.18 16.28
N PRO A 105 -1.32 -19.45 17.43
CA PRO A 105 -1.92 -19.18 18.74
C PRO A 105 -2.41 -17.73 18.85
N TYR A 106 -3.55 -17.56 19.51
CA TYR A 106 -4.21 -16.25 19.61
C TYR A 106 -3.46 -15.25 20.50
N ASP A 107 -2.56 -15.73 21.34
CA ASP A 107 -1.67 -14.93 22.20
C ASP A 107 -0.34 -14.57 21.51
N LEU A 108 -0.14 -14.94 20.25
CA LEU A 108 1.05 -14.52 19.52
C LEU A 108 1.05 -12.99 19.31
N PRO A 109 2.18 -12.31 19.55
CA PRO A 109 2.36 -10.93 19.14
C PRO A 109 2.38 -10.84 17.61
N GLY A 110 1.80 -9.77 17.07
CA GLY A 110 1.71 -9.61 15.63
C GLY A 110 1.01 -8.33 15.18
N GLN A 111 0.85 -8.21 13.86
CA GLN A 111 0.17 -7.09 13.21
C GLN A 111 -0.75 -7.62 12.12
N LEU A 112 -1.99 -7.15 12.10
CA LEU A 112 -2.90 -7.32 10.97
C LEU A 112 -2.85 -6.09 10.08
N ILE A 113 -2.83 -6.29 8.77
CA ILE A 113 -2.99 -5.22 7.77
C ILE A 113 -4.13 -5.60 6.86
N TYR A 114 -5.19 -4.82 6.91
CA TYR A 114 -6.38 -5.04 6.11
C TYR A 114 -6.45 -4.06 4.95
N CYS A 115 -6.54 -4.60 3.74
CA CYS A 115 -6.77 -3.85 2.53
C CYS A 115 -8.12 -4.22 1.93
N LYS A 116 -8.92 -3.21 1.62
CA LYS A 116 -10.19 -3.38 0.92
C LYS A 116 -10.32 -2.31 -0.15
N PRO A 117 -10.30 -2.66 -1.44
CA PRO A 117 -10.59 -1.70 -2.50
C PRO A 117 -12.01 -1.11 -2.36
N PRO A 118 -12.26 0.11 -2.87
CA PRO A 118 -13.58 0.72 -2.79
C PRO A 118 -14.62 -0.08 -3.58
N ASP A 119 -15.86 -0.12 -3.08
CA ASP A 119 -16.95 -0.79 -3.79
C ASP A 119 -17.15 -0.19 -5.21
N LYS A 120 -17.18 -1.07 -6.22
CA LYS A 120 -17.66 -0.71 -7.57
C LYS A 120 -19.16 -0.39 -7.46
N LEU A 121 -19.61 0.75 -7.99
CA LEU A 121 -21.04 1.03 -8.20
C LEU A 121 -21.62 -0.02 -9.16
N ALA A 122 -22.93 -0.19 -9.10
CA ALA A 122 -23.70 -1.11 -9.94
C ALA A 122 -23.56 -0.85 -11.46
N ASP A 123 -23.06 0.32 -11.89
CA ASP A 123 -22.80 0.67 -13.29
C ASP A 123 -21.35 0.36 -13.73
N GLY A 124 -20.57 -0.33 -12.90
CA GLY A 124 -19.16 -0.63 -13.15
C GLY A 124 -18.21 0.55 -12.86
N ARG A 125 -18.71 1.71 -12.41
CA ARG A 125 -17.89 2.84 -11.98
C ARG A 125 -17.60 2.71 -10.50
N THR A 126 -16.37 2.85 -10.03
CA THR A 126 -16.15 3.02 -8.57
C THR A 126 -16.90 4.25 -8.06
N LYS A 127 -17.52 4.22 -6.86
CA LYS A 127 -18.13 5.38 -6.20
C LYS A 127 -17.15 6.55 -6.19
N SER A 128 -17.21 7.41 -7.20
CA SER A 128 -16.22 8.46 -7.43
C SER A 128 -16.77 9.77 -6.89
N THR A 129 -16.54 10.02 -5.61
CA THR A 129 -16.50 11.37 -5.05
C THR A 129 -15.05 11.82 -4.94
N THR A 130 -14.35 11.93 -6.07
CA THR A 130 -13.13 12.74 -6.17
C THR A 130 -13.07 13.31 -7.57
N ALA A 131 -12.83 14.62 -7.64
CA ALA A 131 -12.39 15.33 -8.82
C ALA A 131 -11.47 14.45 -9.67
N SER A 132 -11.68 14.49 -10.99
CA SER A 132 -10.83 13.86 -11.99
C SER A 132 -9.36 14.13 -11.69
N TRP A 133 -8.67 13.12 -11.17
CA TRP A 133 -7.20 13.08 -11.03
C TRP A 133 -6.47 13.02 -12.38
N VAL A 134 -7.24 12.94 -13.46
CA VAL A 134 -6.81 13.28 -14.80
C VAL A 134 -7.23 14.74 -14.98
N GLY A 135 -6.27 15.67 -14.88
CA GLY A 135 -6.47 16.97 -15.51
C GLY A 135 -6.84 16.67 -16.96
N LYS A 136 -8.05 17.03 -17.38
CA LYS A 136 -8.44 16.91 -18.79
C LYS A 136 -7.31 17.55 -19.59
N PRO A 137 -6.64 16.83 -20.51
CA PRO A 137 -5.75 17.49 -21.44
C PRO A 137 -6.59 18.56 -22.15
N SER A 138 -6.12 19.80 -22.14
CA SER A 138 -6.78 20.86 -22.90
C SER A 138 -6.88 20.37 -24.35
N SER A 139 -8.11 20.29 -24.84
CA SER A 139 -8.46 19.78 -26.16
C SER A 139 -7.97 20.71 -27.26
N SER A 140 -6.67 20.66 -27.57
CA SER A 140 -6.09 21.39 -28.69
C SER A 140 -4.62 21.01 -28.91
N ALA A 141 -4.34 19.75 -29.29
CA ALA A 141 -3.16 19.40 -30.09
C ALA A 141 -3.29 18.01 -30.74
N MET A 142 -3.59 18.05 -32.04
CA MET A 142 -3.10 17.20 -33.14
C MET A 142 -3.15 15.65 -33.06
N LEU A 143 -4.13 15.14 -33.83
CA LEU A 143 -3.98 14.11 -34.87
C LEU A 143 -2.54 13.67 -35.22
N GLY A 144 -2.30 12.35 -35.15
CA GLY A 144 -1.34 11.66 -36.02
C GLY A 144 -0.32 10.78 -35.31
N ALA A 145 -0.64 9.48 -35.21
CA ALA A 145 0.26 8.31 -35.27
C ALA A 145 -0.23 7.21 -34.31
N LEU A 146 -1.14 6.37 -34.81
CA LEU A 146 -1.43 5.06 -34.22
C LEU A 146 -0.24 4.14 -34.53
N SER A 147 0.77 4.13 -33.65
CA SER A 147 1.70 3.00 -33.58
C SER A 147 1.20 2.06 -32.48
N ALA A 148 1.06 0.79 -32.83
CA ALA A 148 0.63 -0.27 -31.93
C ALA A 148 1.60 -0.34 -30.74
N ALA A 149 1.17 0.16 -29.59
CA ALA A 149 1.84 -0.11 -28.34
C ALA A 149 1.72 -1.62 -28.06
N PRO A 150 2.81 -2.30 -27.61
CA PRO A 150 2.71 -3.68 -27.20
C PRO A 150 1.65 -3.79 -26.10
N LYS A 151 0.72 -4.74 -26.23
CA LYS A 151 -0.21 -5.10 -25.17
C LYS A 151 0.63 -5.58 -23.99
N MET A 152 0.92 -4.70 -23.03
CA MET A 152 1.33 -5.11 -21.70
C MET A 152 0.19 -5.99 -21.17
N GLU A 153 0.52 -7.26 -20.90
CA GLU A 153 -0.32 -8.13 -20.10
C GLU A 153 -0.71 -7.35 -18.84
N SER A 154 -2.00 -7.20 -18.64
CA SER A 154 -2.51 -6.28 -17.65
C SER A 154 -2.19 -6.83 -16.25
N GLU A 155 -1.37 -6.11 -15.47
CA GLU A 155 -1.27 -6.21 -13.98
C GLU A 155 -2.63 -5.97 -13.27
N ALA A 156 -3.75 -6.02 -13.99
CA ALA A 156 -4.99 -5.35 -13.67
C ALA A 156 -5.96 -6.14 -12.80
N ASP A 157 -5.74 -7.43 -12.51
CA ASP A 157 -6.74 -8.23 -11.78
C ASP A 157 -6.41 -8.42 -10.29
N GLU A 158 -5.16 -8.73 -9.92
CA GLU A 158 -4.84 -9.02 -8.52
C GLU A 158 -4.78 -7.76 -7.62
N SER A 159 -4.49 -6.60 -8.20
CA SER A 159 -4.40 -5.35 -7.42
C SER A 159 -5.75 -4.82 -6.93
N GLU A 160 -6.86 -5.37 -7.42
CA GLU A 160 -8.22 -4.98 -7.04
C GLU A 160 -8.90 -5.95 -6.06
N LEU A 161 -8.15 -6.90 -5.48
CA LEU A 161 -8.68 -7.84 -4.49
C LEU A 161 -8.50 -7.32 -3.06
N ALA A 162 -9.50 -7.54 -2.20
CA ALA A 162 -9.34 -7.32 -0.77
C ALA A 162 -8.47 -8.43 -0.15
N PHE A 163 -7.70 -8.09 0.87
CA PHE A 163 -6.88 -9.07 1.58
C PHE A 163 -6.66 -8.67 3.03
N LEU A 164 -6.27 -9.66 3.84
CA LEU A 164 -5.73 -9.48 5.18
C LEU A 164 -4.32 -10.09 5.20
N ASP A 165 -3.33 -9.29 5.56
CA ASP A 165 -2.02 -9.80 5.95
C ASP A 165 -1.96 -9.97 7.47
N LEU A 166 -1.45 -11.12 7.91
CA LEU A 166 -1.11 -11.39 9.30
C LEU A 166 0.41 -11.57 9.42
N PHE A 167 1.04 -10.62 10.10
CA PHE A 167 2.44 -10.69 10.48
C PHE A 167 2.53 -11.24 11.90
N ALA A 168 3.24 -12.35 12.11
CA ALA A 168 3.39 -12.98 13.42
C ALA A 168 4.75 -13.66 13.56
N LEU A 169 5.21 -13.82 14.79
CA LEU A 169 6.42 -14.58 15.10
C LEU A 169 6.06 -16.06 15.32
N VAL A 170 6.37 -16.92 14.34
CA VAL A 170 6.08 -18.36 14.38
C VAL A 170 7.39 -19.12 14.50
N GLY A 171 7.58 -19.82 15.62
CA GLY A 171 8.82 -20.57 15.86
C GLY A 171 10.07 -19.69 15.92
N GLY A 172 9.94 -18.42 16.31
CA GLY A 172 11.04 -17.45 16.34
C GLY A 172 11.33 -16.76 15.01
N GLU A 173 10.58 -17.06 13.95
CA GLU A 173 10.70 -16.42 12.64
C GLU A 173 9.48 -15.54 12.33
N GLU A 174 9.71 -14.34 11.83
CA GLU A 174 8.61 -13.50 11.35
C GLU A 174 8.04 -14.08 10.06
N ARG A 175 6.73 -14.32 10.07
CA ARG A 175 5.96 -14.83 8.93
C ARG A 175 4.92 -13.80 8.53
N ARG A 176 4.63 -13.73 7.23
CA ARG A 176 3.51 -12.99 6.67
C ARG A 176 2.57 -13.95 5.96
N ILE A 177 1.40 -14.13 6.54
CA ILE A 177 0.35 -15.00 5.99
C ILE A 177 -0.73 -14.11 5.38
N THR A 178 -1.00 -14.28 4.10
CA THR A 178 -1.91 -13.43 3.34
C THR A 178 -3.18 -14.19 3.00
N PHE A 179 -4.33 -13.65 3.40
CA PHE A 179 -5.66 -14.16 3.07
C PHE A 179 -6.28 -13.24 2.01
N VAL A 180 -6.36 -13.70 0.76
CA VAL A 180 -6.90 -12.90 -0.34
C VAL A 180 -8.34 -13.32 -0.66
N GLU A 181 -9.22 -12.33 -0.83
CA GLU A 181 -10.59 -12.52 -1.29
C GLU A 181 -10.64 -13.37 -2.56
N GLY A 182 -11.46 -14.42 -2.57
CA GLY A 182 -11.66 -15.30 -3.73
C GLY A 182 -10.58 -16.37 -3.94
N THR A 183 -9.49 -16.35 -3.17
CA THR A 183 -8.44 -17.39 -3.23
C THR A 183 -8.53 -18.38 -2.08
N VAL A 184 -8.91 -17.90 -0.90
CA VAL A 184 -9.12 -18.73 0.29
C VAL A 184 -10.50 -19.40 0.15
N ASP A 185 -10.56 -20.70 0.39
CA ASP A 185 -11.85 -21.40 0.45
C ASP A 185 -12.61 -20.97 1.71
N PHE A 186 -13.42 -19.93 1.55
CA PHE A 186 -14.41 -19.55 2.56
C PHE A 186 -15.64 -20.47 2.50
N ALA A 187 -15.52 -21.73 2.13
CA ALA A 187 -16.54 -22.79 2.15
C ALA A 187 -17.87 -22.57 1.39
N THR A 188 -18.04 -21.56 0.52
CA THR A 188 -19.17 -21.56 -0.44
C THR A 188 -18.86 -20.90 -1.79
N ARG A 189 -19.61 -21.32 -2.82
CA ARG A 189 -19.47 -20.93 -4.23
C ARG A 189 -20.14 -19.58 -4.63
N ASP A 190 -20.54 -18.73 -3.69
CA ASP A 190 -21.23 -17.45 -3.99
C ASP A 190 -20.30 -16.23 -3.78
N PRO A 191 -19.86 -15.53 -4.85
CA PRO A 191 -18.93 -14.39 -4.77
C PRO A 191 -19.40 -13.22 -3.89
N GLN A 192 -20.71 -12.95 -3.80
CA GLN A 192 -21.21 -11.85 -2.94
C GLN A 192 -21.06 -12.19 -1.45
N GLN A 193 -21.11 -13.48 -1.10
CA GLN A 193 -20.86 -13.93 0.27
C GLN A 193 -19.37 -13.92 0.62
N ILE A 194 -18.47 -14.05 -0.36
CA ILE A 194 -17.01 -14.03 -0.14
C ILE A 194 -16.55 -12.69 0.47
N ARG A 195 -17.07 -11.53 0.01
CA ARG A 195 -16.74 -10.21 0.60
C ARG A 195 -17.17 -10.06 2.05
N ALA A 196 -18.41 -10.44 2.33
CA ALA A 196 -18.93 -10.43 3.70
C ALA A 196 -18.11 -11.35 4.60
N ARG A 197 -17.50 -12.40 4.05
CA ARG A 197 -16.66 -13.34 4.78
C ARG A 197 -15.26 -12.83 5.07
N LEU A 198 -14.59 -12.14 4.15
CA LEU A 198 -13.29 -11.56 4.50
C LEU A 198 -13.46 -10.48 5.60
N ALA A 199 -14.48 -9.63 5.50
CA ALA A 199 -14.77 -8.65 6.56
C ALA A 199 -15.11 -9.33 7.90
N LYS A 200 -15.90 -10.41 7.88
CA LYS A 200 -16.18 -11.22 9.07
C LYS A 200 -14.89 -11.87 9.61
N PHE A 201 -14.07 -12.46 8.75
CA PHE A 201 -12.80 -13.09 9.10
C PHE A 201 -11.85 -12.11 9.78
N VAL A 202 -11.70 -10.89 9.24
CA VAL A 202 -10.93 -9.81 9.87
C VAL A 202 -11.49 -9.52 11.26
N LYS A 203 -12.81 -9.44 11.41
CA LYS A 203 -13.44 -9.20 12.71
C LYS A 203 -13.24 -10.36 13.69
N ASP A 204 -13.29 -11.60 13.21
CA ASP A 204 -13.02 -12.80 14.01
C ASP A 204 -11.55 -12.80 14.46
N CYS A 205 -10.59 -12.42 13.59
CA CYS A 205 -9.19 -12.22 13.97
C CYS A 205 -9.04 -11.14 15.05
N GLU A 206 -9.64 -9.95 14.86
CA GLU A 206 -9.61 -8.86 15.85
C GLU A 206 -10.20 -9.26 17.22
N ASN A 207 -11.20 -10.15 17.23
CA ASN A 207 -11.84 -10.59 18.46
C ASN A 207 -11.05 -11.72 19.15
N ARG A 208 -10.32 -12.53 18.40
CA ARG A 208 -9.64 -13.74 18.91
C ARG A 208 -8.20 -13.46 19.28
N PHE A 209 -7.44 -12.74 18.46
CA PHE A 209 -6.04 -12.42 18.75
C PHE A 209 -5.94 -11.32 19.82
N THR A 210 -5.31 -11.63 20.96
CA THR A 210 -5.32 -10.74 22.14
C THR A 210 -4.25 -9.65 22.09
N HIS A 211 -3.21 -9.84 21.29
CA HIS A 211 -2.05 -8.95 21.23
C HIS A 211 -1.81 -8.34 19.85
N ILE A 212 -2.82 -8.38 18.97
CA ILE A 212 -2.69 -7.90 17.60
C ILE A 212 -3.64 -6.73 17.35
N THR A 213 -3.14 -5.69 16.69
CA THR A 213 -3.96 -4.60 16.16
C THR A 213 -4.19 -4.77 14.67
N CYS A 214 -5.31 -4.25 14.17
CA CYS A 214 -5.62 -4.25 12.74
C CYS A 214 -5.42 -2.85 12.15
N ASP A 215 -4.44 -2.72 11.27
CA ASP A 215 -4.24 -1.52 10.46
C ASP A 215 -5.23 -1.53 9.30
N ARG A 216 -6.16 -0.56 9.33
CA ARG A 216 -7.23 -0.40 8.34
C ARG A 216 -7.03 0.78 7.42
N ARG A 217 -5.84 1.39 7.40
CA ARG A 217 -5.56 2.58 6.56
C ARG A 217 -5.67 2.30 5.06
N MET A 218 -5.53 1.04 4.68
CA MET A 218 -5.72 0.58 3.31
C MET A 218 -7.18 0.18 2.99
N GLU A 219 -8.11 0.43 3.91
CA GLU A 219 -9.54 0.33 3.63
C GLU A 219 -9.97 1.46 2.69
N ASN A 220 -10.65 1.10 1.60
CA ASN A 220 -10.96 1.91 0.44
C ASN A 220 -9.74 2.40 -0.37
N LEU A 221 -8.62 1.67 -0.32
CA LEU A 221 -7.44 1.98 -1.12
C LEU A 221 -7.78 1.98 -2.62
N ARG A 222 -7.62 3.13 -3.26
CA ARG A 222 -7.68 3.25 -4.72
C ARG A 222 -6.31 2.95 -5.31
N VAL A 223 -6.19 1.76 -5.89
CA VAL A 223 -4.97 1.36 -6.58
C VAL A 223 -4.74 2.24 -7.79
N ARG A 224 -3.55 2.85 -7.84
CA ARG A 224 -3.03 3.57 -8.98
C ARG A 224 -2.30 2.58 -9.87
N ARG A 225 -2.71 2.47 -11.13
CA ARG A 225 -1.97 1.68 -12.12
C ARG A 225 -0.67 2.39 -12.49
N ARG A 226 0.38 1.61 -12.70
CA ARG A 226 1.64 2.12 -13.26
C ARG A 226 1.38 2.49 -14.71
N THR A 227 1.28 3.78 -14.99
CA THR A 227 1.32 4.27 -16.37
C THR A 227 2.77 4.63 -16.66
N MET A 228 3.54 3.70 -17.24
CA MET A 228 4.84 4.05 -17.83
C MET A 228 4.55 4.91 -19.06
N VAL A 229 4.38 6.23 -18.87
CA VAL A 229 4.27 7.15 -20.00
C VAL A 229 5.68 7.24 -20.61
N SER A 230 5.84 6.68 -21.80
CA SER A 230 7.11 6.60 -22.54
C SER A 230 7.56 7.95 -23.11
N THR A 231 6.77 9.00 -22.99
CA THR A 231 7.07 10.34 -23.49
C THR A 231 7.17 11.34 -22.33
N LEU A 232 8.40 11.81 -22.12
CA LEU A 232 8.79 12.90 -21.23
C LEU A 232 7.83 14.09 -21.31
N ASP A 233 7.29 14.45 -20.16
CA ASP A 233 7.01 15.85 -19.84
C ASP A 233 7.65 16.12 -18.48
N GLU A 234 8.85 16.73 -18.48
CA GLU A 234 9.67 16.98 -17.28
C GLU A 234 8.92 17.77 -16.19
N MET A 235 7.83 18.47 -16.56
CA MET A 235 6.96 19.21 -15.64
C MET A 235 5.88 18.35 -14.94
N ALA A 236 5.56 17.16 -15.47
CA ALA A 236 4.65 16.23 -14.81
C ALA A 236 5.35 15.42 -13.69
N ASP A 237 6.67 15.22 -13.82
CA ASP A 237 7.48 14.42 -12.90
C ASP A 237 7.84 15.16 -11.60
N ARG A 238 8.03 16.49 -11.64
CA ARG A 238 8.31 17.29 -10.43
C ARG A 238 7.15 17.29 -9.42
N ARG A 239 5.91 17.18 -9.89
CA ARG A 239 4.69 17.24 -9.05
C ARG A 239 4.43 15.96 -8.22
N LYS A 240 5.23 14.90 -8.40
CA LYS A 240 4.94 13.55 -7.87
C LYS A 240 6.19 12.74 -7.54
N LEU A 241 7.25 13.40 -7.06
CA LEU A 241 8.61 12.86 -6.99
C LEU A 241 8.67 11.37 -6.59
N LEU A 242 7.89 10.89 -5.61
CA LEU A 242 7.83 9.45 -5.28
C LEU A 242 6.41 8.86 -5.14
N SER A 243 5.43 9.32 -5.94
CA SER A 243 4.11 8.65 -5.95
C SER A 243 4.16 7.25 -6.56
N TYR A 244 3.27 6.33 -6.17
CA TYR A 244 3.33 4.94 -6.67
C TYR A 244 3.44 4.76 -8.20
N GLY A 245 2.77 5.63 -8.96
CA GLY A 245 2.79 5.57 -10.43
C GLY A 245 3.95 6.32 -11.09
N SER A 246 4.90 6.89 -10.34
CA SER A 246 6.01 7.67 -10.91
C SER A 246 7.19 6.79 -11.29
N ARG A 247 7.91 7.21 -12.35
CA ARG A 247 9.17 6.59 -12.77
C ARG A 247 10.23 6.66 -11.67
N ALA A 248 10.28 7.78 -10.95
CA ALA A 248 11.24 7.99 -9.88
C ALA A 248 11.09 6.99 -8.72
N LEU A 249 9.86 6.64 -8.30
CA LEU A 249 9.69 5.57 -7.31
C LEU A 249 10.16 4.23 -7.87
N HIS A 250 9.86 3.92 -9.13
CA HIS A 250 10.29 2.68 -9.74
C HIS A 250 11.82 2.55 -9.76
N MET A 251 12.52 3.59 -10.21
CA MET A 251 13.99 3.63 -10.22
C MET A 251 14.57 3.54 -8.81
N LEU A 252 13.93 4.16 -7.81
CA LEU A 252 14.32 4.04 -6.41
C LEU A 252 14.23 2.59 -5.94
N LEU A 253 13.08 1.93 -6.14
CA LEU A 253 12.87 0.54 -5.71
C LEU A 253 13.82 -0.43 -6.41
N GLU A 254 14.00 -0.29 -7.72
CA GLU A 254 14.97 -1.08 -8.50
C GLU A 254 16.42 -0.85 -8.02
N GLY A 255 16.78 0.40 -7.71
CA GLY A 255 18.09 0.75 -7.17
C GLY A 255 18.35 0.25 -5.74
N VAL A 256 17.28 -0.07 -5.00
CA VAL A 256 17.35 -0.75 -3.69
C VAL A 256 17.52 -2.25 -3.89
N SER A 257 16.65 -2.89 -4.68
CA SER A 257 16.73 -4.32 -5.02
C SER A 257 15.82 -4.68 -6.20
N THR A 258 16.25 -5.65 -7.01
CA THR A 258 15.41 -6.27 -8.05
C THR A 258 14.20 -7.00 -7.48
N ASP A 259 14.23 -7.41 -6.21
CA ASP A 259 13.08 -8.04 -5.53
C ASP A 259 11.93 -7.06 -5.28
N LEU A 260 12.20 -5.75 -5.35
CA LEU A 260 11.18 -4.69 -5.25
C LEU A 260 10.66 -4.27 -6.63
N THR A 261 11.31 -4.71 -7.71
CA THR A 261 10.88 -4.50 -9.09
C THR A 261 9.57 -5.28 -9.30
N GLY A 262 8.47 -4.57 -9.53
CA GLY A 262 7.15 -5.19 -9.73
C GLY A 262 6.25 -5.23 -8.50
N VAL A 263 6.73 -4.80 -7.32
CA VAL A 263 5.89 -4.70 -6.12
C VAL A 263 4.66 -3.83 -6.37
N THR A 264 3.46 -4.38 -6.15
CA THR A 264 2.19 -3.66 -6.33
C THR A 264 2.03 -2.52 -5.31
N GLN A 265 1.07 -1.62 -5.54
CA GLN A 265 0.84 -0.53 -4.59
C GLN A 265 0.39 -1.06 -3.23
N SER A 266 -0.55 -2.00 -3.26
CA SER A 266 -1.04 -2.64 -2.04
C SER A 266 0.08 -3.36 -1.30
N GLU A 267 0.95 -4.08 -2.02
CA GLU A 267 2.10 -4.73 -1.42
C GLU A 267 3.06 -3.73 -0.77
N LEU A 268 3.41 -2.64 -1.46
CA LEU A 268 4.28 -1.61 -0.91
C LEU A 268 3.66 -0.97 0.34
N CYS A 269 2.39 -0.57 0.26
CA CYS A 269 1.67 0.04 1.39
C CYS A 269 1.62 -0.92 2.58
N ALA A 270 1.38 -2.21 2.37
CA ALA A 270 1.35 -3.21 3.44
C ALA A 270 2.73 -3.35 4.11
N ARG A 271 3.82 -3.41 3.34
CA ARG A 271 5.18 -3.41 3.91
C ARG A 271 5.46 -2.17 4.75
N LEU A 272 5.09 -1.00 4.24
CA LEU A 272 5.28 0.27 4.95
C LEU A 272 4.46 0.34 6.24
N SER A 273 3.18 -0.05 6.18
CA SER A 273 2.30 -0.14 7.36
C SER A 273 2.91 -1.04 8.44
N TYR A 274 3.42 -2.21 8.07
CA TYR A 274 4.06 -3.14 8.99
C TYR A 274 5.34 -2.56 9.64
N LEU A 275 6.23 -1.97 8.83
CA LEU A 275 7.47 -1.37 9.34
C LEU A 275 7.18 -0.21 10.31
N MET A 276 6.17 0.60 10.03
CA MET A 276 5.79 1.71 10.91
C MET A 276 5.17 1.22 12.22
N ALA A 277 4.38 0.15 12.19
CA ALA A 277 3.80 -0.46 13.40
C ALA A 277 4.86 -1.11 14.29
N ARG A 278 5.97 -1.60 13.72
CA ARG A 278 7.11 -2.14 14.51
C ARG A 278 7.96 -1.09 15.18
N ALA A 279 7.92 0.14 14.69
CA ALA A 279 8.74 1.24 15.19
C ALA A 279 8.07 2.00 16.35
N SER A 280 6.77 1.80 16.58
CA SER A 280 5.96 2.44 17.64
C SER A 280 5.92 1.61 18.92
#